data_AF-A0AA91JNX0-F1
#
_entry.id   AF-A0AA91JNX0-F1
#
_cell.length_a   1.000
_cell.length_b   1.000
_cell.length_c   1.000
_cell.angle_alpha   90.00
_cell.angle_beta   90.00
_cell.angle_gamma   90.00
#
_symmetry.space_group_name_H-M   'P 1'
#
loop_
_entity.id
_entity.type
_entity.pdbx_description
1 polymer ?
#
loop_
_entity_poly.entity_id
_entity_poly.type
_entity_poly.pdbx_seq_one_letter_code
_entity_poly.pdbx_strand_id
1 'polypeptide(L)'
;MKTVRTIKTITDFWEVIDEIRIKKELNWSDLVGGKAKLATSQRWNLPLTYILQIQNKLDMNILNTIVYELSELEQVVSKNPETPNKMKLIHKWIQSDKWMEDEEIVKTVQDIAKTIL
;
A
#
# COMPACT_ATOMS: atom_id res chain seq x y z
N MET A 1 -31.08 1.89 1.01
CA MET A 1 -29.84 2.58 1.45
C MET A 1 -28.65 1.83 0.88
N LYS A 2 -27.79 2.47 0.09
CA LYS A 2 -26.49 1.89 -0.28
C LYS A 2 -25.56 2.08 0.91
N THR A 3 -25.29 1.00 1.64
CA THR A 3 -24.28 1.01 2.70
C THR A 3 -22.93 1.20 2.02
N VAL A 4 -22.30 2.35 2.22
CA VAL A 4 -20.92 2.58 1.76
C VAL A 4 -20.03 1.79 2.71
N ARG A 5 -19.48 0.67 2.24
CA ARG A 5 -18.56 -0.16 3.02
C ARG A 5 -17.13 0.28 2.71
N THR A 6 -16.41 0.77 3.71
CA THR A 6 -14.99 1.07 3.61
C THR A 6 -14.21 -0.24 3.69
N ILE A 7 -13.29 -0.47 2.76
CA ILE A 7 -12.38 -1.61 2.77
C ILE A 7 -11.11 -1.13 3.46
N LYS A 8 -10.81 -1.66 4.66
CA LYS A 8 -9.61 -1.31 5.44
C LYS A 8 -8.60 -2.45 5.55
N THR A 9 -9.08 -3.67 5.33
CA THR A 9 -8.30 -4.89 5.46
C THR A 9 -8.48 -5.80 4.26
N ILE A 10 -7.56 -6.77 4.11
CA ILE A 10 -7.70 -7.81 3.09
C ILE A 10 -8.94 -8.67 3.29
N THR A 11 -9.38 -8.85 4.55
CA THR A 11 -10.63 -9.56 4.86
C THR A 11 -11.83 -8.76 4.36
N ASP A 12 -11.88 -7.45 4.66
CA ASP A 12 -12.95 -6.57 4.18
C ASP A 12 -13.05 -6.59 2.65
N PHE A 13 -11.88 -6.59 1.97
CA PHE A 13 -11.81 -6.73 0.53
C PHE A 13 -12.50 -8.02 0.08
N TRP A 14 -12.09 -9.17 0.62
CA TRP A 14 -12.65 -10.46 0.21
C TRP A 14 -14.14 -10.61 0.54
N GLU A 15 -14.61 -10.07 1.65
CA GLU A 15 -16.04 -10.03 1.99
C GLU A 15 -16.85 -9.24 0.95
N VAL A 16 -16.37 -8.06 0.55
CA VAL A 16 -17.01 -7.24 -0.48
C VAL A 16 -17.02 -7.98 -1.82
N ILE A 17 -15.90 -8.61 -2.20
CA ILE A 17 -15.82 -9.39 -3.43
C ILE A 17 -16.79 -10.58 -3.39
N ASP A 18 -16.88 -11.30 -2.27
CA ASP A 18 -17.76 -12.47 -2.16
C ASP A 18 -19.24 -12.08 -2.23
N GLU A 19 -19.64 -10.99 -1.57
CA GLU A 19 -21.02 -10.48 -1.65
C GLU A 19 -21.42 -10.13 -3.08
N ILE A 20 -20.54 -9.46 -3.83
CA ILE A 20 -20.81 -9.07 -5.22
C ILE A 20 -20.80 -10.30 -6.13
N ARG A 21 -19.85 -11.21 -5.91
CA ARG A 21 -19.76 -12.49 -6.63
C ARG A 21 -21.06 -13.28 -6.49
N ILE A 22 -21.59 -13.42 -5.27
CA ILE A 22 -22.85 -14.13 -4.99
C ILE A 22 -24.02 -13.44 -5.71
N LYS A 23 -24.12 -12.10 -5.63
CA LYS A 23 -25.16 -11.34 -6.32
C LYS A 23 -25.11 -11.48 -7.85
N LYS A 24 -23.92 -11.69 -8.40
CA LYS A 24 -23.70 -11.91 -9.84
C LYS A 24 -23.69 -13.39 -10.24
N GLU A 25 -23.95 -14.29 -9.29
CA GLU A 25 -23.96 -15.75 -9.49
C GLU A 25 -22.65 -16.29 -10.10
N LEU A 26 -21.51 -15.67 -9.78
CA LEU A 26 -20.19 -16.05 -10.30
C LEU A 26 -19.49 -17.06 -9.39
N ASN A 27 -18.63 -17.92 -9.94
CA ASN A 27 -17.73 -18.76 -9.15
C ASN A 27 -16.38 -18.08 -8.93
N TRP A 28 -15.64 -18.55 -7.92
CA TRP A 28 -14.27 -18.08 -7.69
C TRP A 28 -13.33 -18.35 -8.87
N SER A 29 -13.56 -19.45 -9.60
CA SER A 29 -12.84 -19.75 -10.85
C SER A 29 -13.07 -18.70 -11.92
N ASP A 30 -14.27 -18.13 -11.99
CA ASP A 30 -14.62 -17.14 -13.01
C ASP A 30 -13.89 -15.82 -12.74
N LEU A 31 -13.63 -15.53 -11.47
CA LEU A 31 -12.89 -14.34 -11.03
C LEU A 31 -11.38 -14.51 -11.12
N VAL A 32 -10.80 -15.55 -10.51
CA VAL A 32 -9.34 -15.68 -10.31
C VAL A 32 -8.73 -16.95 -10.94
N GLY A 33 -9.51 -17.70 -11.73
CA GLY A 33 -9.04 -18.89 -12.43
C GLY A 33 -8.50 -19.96 -11.47
N GLY A 34 -7.31 -20.48 -11.76
CA GLY A 34 -6.66 -21.52 -10.96
C GLY A 34 -6.32 -21.13 -9.51
N LYS A 35 -6.49 -19.85 -9.14
CA LYS A 35 -6.31 -19.37 -7.77
C LYS A 35 -7.58 -19.41 -6.94
N ALA A 36 -8.66 -20.01 -7.46
CA ALA A 36 -9.97 -20.08 -6.78
C ALA A 36 -9.86 -20.56 -5.32
N LYS A 37 -9.11 -21.64 -5.05
CA LYS A 37 -8.91 -22.16 -3.69
C LYS A 37 -8.29 -21.14 -2.72
N LEU A 38 -7.37 -20.30 -3.21
CA LEU A 38 -6.76 -19.24 -2.41
C LEU A 38 -7.75 -18.10 -2.16
N ALA A 39 -8.55 -17.73 -3.16
CA ALA A 39 -9.64 -16.76 -3.00
C ALA A 39 -10.71 -17.24 -2.01
N THR A 40 -11.09 -18.52 -2.04
CA THR A 40 -12.06 -19.09 -1.08
C THR A 40 -11.56 -19.01 0.37
N SER A 41 -10.24 -18.97 0.59
CA SER A 41 -9.69 -18.80 1.94
C SER A 41 -9.90 -17.40 2.52
N GLN A 42 -10.24 -16.41 1.68
CA GLN A 42 -10.41 -14.99 2.02
C GLN A 42 -9.22 -14.37 2.78
N ARG A 43 -8.05 -15.01 2.73
CA ARG A 43 -6.81 -14.57 3.40
C ARG A 43 -5.67 -14.35 2.42
N TRP A 44 -5.91 -14.60 1.14
CA TRP A 44 -4.90 -14.42 0.13
C TRP A 44 -4.59 -12.93 -0.03
N ASN A 45 -3.37 -12.53 0.32
CA ASN A 45 -2.85 -11.20 0.00
C ASN A 45 -2.49 -11.17 -1.49
N LEU A 46 -3.37 -10.57 -2.29
CA LEU A 46 -3.24 -10.62 -3.75
C LEU A 46 -2.47 -9.42 -4.30
N PRO A 47 -1.65 -9.63 -5.36
CA PRO A 47 -1.01 -8.54 -6.07
C PRO A 47 -2.03 -7.56 -6.67
N LEU A 48 -1.65 -6.30 -6.85
CA LEU A 48 -2.47 -5.26 -7.47
C LEU A 48 -3.06 -5.69 -8.81
N THR A 49 -2.30 -6.44 -9.62
CA THR A 49 -2.78 -6.97 -10.90
C THR A 49 -4.03 -7.84 -10.77
N TYR A 50 -4.13 -8.65 -9.72
CA TYR A 50 -5.33 -9.45 -9.44
C TYR A 50 -6.48 -8.59 -8.92
N ILE A 51 -6.20 -7.55 -8.11
CA ILE A 51 -7.21 -6.58 -7.67
C ILE A 51 -7.88 -5.93 -8.90
N LEU A 52 -7.08 -5.44 -9.84
CA LEU A 52 -7.55 -4.79 -11.07
C LEU A 52 -8.33 -5.78 -11.97
N GLN A 53 -7.87 -7.03 -12.08
CA GLN A 53 -8.58 -8.05 -12.85
C GLN A 53 -9.96 -8.38 -12.24
N ILE A 54 -10.02 -8.54 -10.92
CA ILE A 54 -11.27 -8.80 -10.20
C ILE A 54 -12.24 -7.62 -10.39
N GLN A 55 -11.74 -6.38 -10.27
CA GLN A 55 -12.51 -5.17 -10.51
C GLN A 55 -13.14 -5.14 -11.90
N ASN A 56 -12.34 -5.39 -12.94
CA ASN A 56 -12.83 -5.41 -14.31
C ASN A 56 -13.88 -6.49 -14.53
N LYS A 57 -13.67 -7.70 -14.00
CA LYS A 57 -14.64 -8.81 -14.12
C LYS A 57 -15.94 -8.55 -13.36
N LEU A 58 -15.85 -7.83 -12.25
CA LEU A 58 -17.00 -7.46 -11.43
C LEU A 58 -17.60 -6.12 -11.81
N ASP A 59 -17.11 -5.45 -12.85
CA ASP A 59 -17.54 -4.12 -13.29
C ASP A 59 -17.67 -3.14 -12.11
N MET A 60 -16.58 -3.05 -11.34
CA MET A 60 -16.54 -2.30 -10.09
C MET A 60 -15.26 -1.49 -9.96
N ASN A 61 -15.37 -0.26 -9.44
CA ASN A 61 -14.24 0.63 -9.26
C ASN A 61 -13.90 0.77 -7.76
N ILE A 62 -13.02 -0.10 -7.25
CA ILE A 62 -12.57 -0.09 -5.83
C ILE A 62 -11.35 0.84 -5.65
N LEU A 63 -10.71 1.28 -6.74
CA LEU A 63 -9.50 2.10 -6.67
C LEU A 63 -9.74 3.46 -6.01
N ASN A 64 -10.94 4.03 -6.12
CA ASN A 64 -11.29 5.27 -5.42
C ASN A 64 -11.20 5.13 -3.89
N THR A 65 -11.30 3.92 -3.34
CA THR A 65 -11.17 3.64 -1.89
C THR A 65 -9.72 3.30 -1.50
N ILE A 66 -8.99 2.57 -2.36
CA ILE A 66 -7.60 2.15 -2.08
C ILE A 66 -6.61 3.31 -2.23
N VAL A 67 -6.85 4.25 -3.15
CA VAL A 67 -6.00 5.45 -3.29
C VAL A 67 -6.06 6.33 -2.03
N TYR A 68 -7.22 6.38 -1.37
CA TYR A 68 -7.38 7.12 -0.12
C TYR A 68 -6.59 6.47 1.02
N GLU A 69 -6.64 5.14 1.15
CA GLU A 69 -5.90 4.43 2.18
C GLU A 69 -4.39 4.31 1.90
N LEU A 70 -3.92 4.21 0.66
CA LEU A 70 -2.48 4.27 0.37
C LEU A 70 -1.90 5.65 0.71
N SER A 71 -2.67 6.73 0.47
CA SER A 71 -2.31 8.09 0.86
C SER A 71 -2.27 8.26 2.40
N GLU A 72 -3.14 7.56 3.12
CA GLU A 72 -3.16 7.57 4.60
C GLU A 72 -2.17 6.56 5.23
N LEU A 73 -1.90 5.40 4.63
CA LEU A 73 -0.94 4.41 5.13
C LEU A 73 0.52 4.84 4.91
N GLU A 74 0.82 5.62 3.87
CA GLU A 74 2.12 6.31 3.78
C GLU A 74 2.37 7.26 4.96
N GLN A 75 1.33 7.64 5.72
CA GLN A 75 1.45 8.44 6.95
C GLN A 75 1.60 7.61 8.23
N VAL A 76 1.34 6.29 8.23
CA VAL A 76 1.47 5.43 9.41
C VAL A 76 2.63 4.44 9.27
N VAL A 77 3.78 4.92 8.80
CA VAL A 77 5.05 4.34 9.23
C VAL A 77 5.28 4.92 10.63
N SER A 78 5.55 4.07 11.62
CA SER A 78 6.05 4.48 12.95
C SER A 78 7.37 5.25 12.78
N LYS A 79 7.27 6.50 12.35
CA LYS A 79 8.39 7.42 12.20
C LYS A 79 8.71 7.88 13.60
N ASN A 80 9.88 7.49 14.10
CA ASN A 80 10.50 8.20 15.22
C ASN A 80 10.32 9.70 14.93
N PRO A 81 9.68 10.50 15.80
CA PRO A 81 9.23 11.86 15.49
C PRO A 81 10.38 12.80 15.05
N GLU A 82 11.63 12.40 15.30
CA GLU A 82 12.83 13.10 14.83
C GLU A 82 13.23 12.78 13.39
N THR A 83 12.72 11.69 12.80
CA THR A 83 13.07 11.18 11.46
C THR A 83 12.82 12.22 10.36
N PRO A 84 11.66 12.91 10.32
CA PRO A 84 11.45 13.95 9.31
C PRO A 84 12.46 15.10 9.43
N ASN A 85 12.88 15.46 10.65
CA ASN A 85 13.86 16.52 10.87
C ASN A 85 15.27 16.08 10.48
N LYS A 86 15.64 14.84 10.80
CA LYS A 86 16.92 14.22 10.40
C LYS A 86 17.01 14.06 8.88
N MET A 87 15.94 13.65 8.20
CA MET A 87 15.87 13.61 6.73
C MET A 87 15.97 14.99 6.08
N LYS A 88 15.31 16.02 6.64
CA LYS A 88 15.45 17.40 6.16
C LYS A 88 16.89 17.90 6.29
N LEU A 89 17.59 17.56 7.36
CA LEU A 89 19.00 17.89 7.54
C LEU A 89 19.84 17.20 6.46
N ILE A 90 19.70 15.88 6.30
CA ILE A 90 20.42 15.10 5.27
C ILE A 90 20.20 15.72 3.87
N HIS A 91 18.95 16.04 3.52
CA HIS A 91 18.62 16.66 2.24
C HIS A 91 19.33 18.01 2.04
N LYS A 92 19.38 18.85 3.08
CA LYS A 92 20.09 20.13 3.04
C LYS A 92 21.60 19.95 2.84
N TRP A 93 22.21 18.94 3.44
CA TRP A 93 23.64 18.66 3.30
C TRP A 93 23.99 18.09 1.93
N ILE A 94 23.14 17.22 1.38
CA ILE A 94 23.33 16.62 0.04
C ILE A 94 23.20 17.66 -1.07
N GLN A 95 22.40 18.71 -0.86
CA GLN A 95 22.23 19.81 -1.82
C GLN A 95 23.30 20.90 -1.71
N SER A 96 24.25 20.78 -0.79
CA SER A 96 25.38 21.71 -0.69
C SER A 96 26.37 21.46 -1.82
N ASP A 97 26.94 22.52 -2.41
CA ASP A 97 27.92 22.42 -3.49
C ASP A 97 29.21 21.67 -3.09
N LYS A 98 29.44 21.51 -1.78
CA LYS A 98 30.59 20.78 -1.20
C LYS A 98 30.27 19.32 -0.86
N TRP A 99 29.09 18.84 -1.22
CA TRP A 99 28.66 17.48 -0.91
C TRP A 99 29.57 16.45 -1.60
N MET A 100 30.09 15.50 -0.83
CA MET A 100 31.12 14.50 -1.21
C MET A 100 32.57 15.02 -1.34
N GLU A 101 32.81 16.32 -1.21
CA GLU A 101 34.18 16.87 -1.19
C GLU A 101 34.75 16.97 0.24
N ASP A 102 33.86 16.98 1.23
CA ASP A 102 34.20 17.06 2.65
C ASP A 102 33.86 15.74 3.34
N GLU A 103 34.89 14.97 3.70
CA GLU A 103 34.77 13.68 4.37
C GLU A 103 34.03 13.78 5.73
N GLU A 104 34.14 14.92 6.42
CA GLU A 104 33.47 15.15 7.70
C GLU A 104 31.95 15.32 7.51
N ILE A 105 31.55 16.02 6.46
CA ILE A 105 30.15 16.17 6.05
C ILE A 105 29.54 14.83 5.62
N VAL A 106 30.28 14.04 4.83
CA VAL A 106 29.83 12.72 4.37
C VAL A 106 29.61 11.78 5.56
N LYS A 107 30.56 11.75 6.51
CA LYS A 107 30.47 10.93 7.71
C LYS A 107 29.27 11.33 8.58
N THR A 108 29.04 12.63 8.74
CA THR A 108 27.91 13.17 9.52
C THR A 108 26.57 12.74 8.92
N VAL A 109 26.42 12.82 7.59
CA VAL A 109 25.19 12.39 6.91
C VAL A 109 24.98 10.88 7.04
N GLN A 110 26.04 10.08 6.90
CA GLN A 110 25.95 8.63 7.08
C GLN A 110 25.56 8.24 8.50
N ASP A 111 26.11 8.89 9.52
CA ASP A 111 25.79 8.58 10.92
C ASP A 111 24.37 9.00 11.27
N ILE A 112 23.87 10.13 10.76
CA ILE A 112 22.46 10.51 10.91
C ILE A 112 21.55 9.49 10.22
N ALA A 113 21.91 9.04 9.00
CA ALA A 113 21.12 8.07 8.25
C ALA A 113 21.02 6.70 8.95
N LYS A 114 22.09 6.25 9.63
CA LYS A 114 22.08 5.01 10.43
C LYS A 114 21.09 5.05 11.60
N THR A 115 20.79 6.24 12.15
CA THR A 115 19.82 6.39 13.26
C THR A 115 18.35 6.39 12.81
N ILE A 116 18.11 6.33 11.49
CA ILE A 116 16.78 6.34 10.88
C ILE A 116 16.33 4.91 10.49
N LEU A 117 17.28 3.98 10.30
CA LEU A 117 17.04 2.55 10.07
C LEU A 117 16.78 1.81 11.39
#